data_AF-A0A519H9X9-F1
#
_entry.id   AF-A0A519H9X9-F1
#
_cell.length_a   1.000
_cell.length_b   1.000
_cell.length_c   1.000
_cell.angle_alpha   90.00
_cell.angle_beta   90.00
_cell.angle_gamma   90.00
#
_symmetry.space_group_name_H-M   'P 1'
#
loop_
_entity.id
_entity.type
_entity.pdbx_description
1 polymer ?
#
loop_
_entity_poly.entity_id
_entity_poly.type
_entity_poly.pdbx_seq_one_letter_code
_entity_poly.pdbx_strand_id
1 'polypeptide(L)'
;YALLTLGEVLVSATGLEFAYSQAPMSMKGTIMSFWSLSVTIGNLWVLLSNVSIKSPAALSAIKSSGYSETACLMFFFAGFALVAAALFALVARRYPMLNNYRN
;
A
#
# COMPACT_ATOMS: atom_id res chain seq x y z
N TYR A 1 -2.65 -9.85 -14.16
CA TYR A 1 -1.36 -9.25 -14.58
C TYR A 1 -1.51 -7.80 -15.00
N ALA A 2 -2.25 -7.46 -16.06
CA ALA A 2 -2.37 -6.07 -16.55
C ALA A 2 -2.81 -5.04 -15.49
N LEU A 3 -3.82 -5.34 -14.67
CA LEU A 3 -4.28 -4.43 -13.61
C LEU A 3 -3.24 -4.22 -12.49
N LEU A 4 -2.44 -5.24 -12.21
CA LEU A 4 -1.45 -5.23 -11.15
C LEU A 4 -0.21 -4.44 -11.58
N THR A 5 0.26 -4.65 -12.81
CA THR A 5 1.36 -3.88 -13.39
C THR A 5 0.99 -2.42 -13.64
N LEU A 6 -0.25 -2.11 -14.06
CA LEU A 6 -0.71 -0.73 -14.18
C LEU A 6 -0.77 -0.04 -12.81
N GLY A 7 -1.30 -0.72 -11.79
CA GLY A 7 -1.32 -0.19 -10.42
C GLY A 7 0.08 0.06 -9.86
N GLU A 8 1.02 -0.85 -10.13
CA GLU A 8 2.42 -0.69 -9.74
C GLU A 8 3.07 0.52 -10.43
N VAL A 9 2.92 0.66 -11.74
CA VAL A 9 3.51 1.81 -12.47
C VAL A 9 2.88 3.12 -12.01
N LEU A 10 1.56 3.17 -11.84
CA LEU A 10 0.87 4.38 -11.41
C LEU A 10 1.23 4.76 -9.98
N VAL A 11 1.26 3.84 -9.01
CA VAL A 11 1.55 4.20 -7.61
C VAL A 11 3.05 4.40 -7.38
N SER A 12 3.88 3.49 -7.91
CA SER A 12 5.31 3.46 -7.61
C SER A 12 6.09 4.52 -8.40
N ALA A 13 5.86 4.64 -9.71
CA ALA A 13 6.60 5.61 -10.53
C ALA A 13 6.08 7.05 -10.30
N THR A 14 4.76 7.28 -10.34
CA THR A 14 4.23 8.65 -10.20
C THR A 14 4.29 9.16 -8.76
N GLY A 15 4.14 8.27 -7.76
CA GLY A 15 4.25 8.66 -6.35
C GLY A 15 5.65 9.14 -5.99
N LEU A 16 6.69 8.50 -6.54
CA LEU A 16 8.07 8.86 -6.30
C LEU A 16 8.45 10.16 -7.03
N GLU A 17 8.02 10.34 -8.28
CA GLU A 17 8.22 11.60 -9.01
C GLU A 17 7.49 12.78 -8.35
N PHE A 18 6.27 12.55 -7.85
CA PHE A 18 5.53 13.57 -7.10
C PHE A 18 6.26 13.94 -5.79
N ALA A 19 6.68 12.95 -5.00
CA ALA A 19 7.44 13.16 -3.77
C ALA A 19 8.75 13.91 -4.02
N TYR A 20 9.44 13.63 -5.14
CA TYR A 20 10.62 14.38 -5.55
C TYR A 20 10.32 15.80 -6.01
N SER A 21 9.17 16.06 -6.64
CA SER A 21 8.77 17.41 -7.08
C SER A 21 8.37 18.34 -5.91
N GLN A 22 7.87 17.77 -4.81
CA GLN A 22 7.39 18.50 -3.64
C GLN A 22 8.46 18.70 -2.55
N ALA A 23 9.63 18.08 -2.68
CA ALA A 23 10.65 18.07 -1.64
C ALA A 23 11.87 18.98 -1.95
N PRO A 24 12.36 19.79 -0.98
CA PRO A 24 13.61 20.52 -1.10
C PRO A 24 14.80 19.58 -1.37
N MET A 25 15.78 20.01 -2.18
CA MET A 25 16.91 19.18 -2.66
C MET A 25 17.71 18.47 -1.56
N SER A 26 17.71 19.00 -0.33
CA SER A 26 18.39 18.44 0.84
C SER A 26 17.70 17.23 1.50
N MET A 27 16.42 16.95 1.20
CA MET A 27 15.64 15.89 1.87
C MET A 27 15.43 14.62 1.02
N LYS A 28 16.03 14.55 -0.18
CA LYS A 28 15.89 13.42 -1.10
C LYS A 28 16.29 12.07 -0.48
N GLY A 29 17.36 12.05 0.33
CA GLY A 29 17.81 10.86 1.03
C GLY A 29 16.80 10.35 2.06
N THR A 30 16.22 11.27 2.85
CA THR A 30 15.21 10.94 3.86
C THR A 30 13.93 10.38 3.22
N ILE A 31 13.50 10.93 2.07
CA ILE A 31 12.33 10.40 1.34
C ILE A 31 12.58 8.99 0.82
N MET A 32 13.76 8.71 0.28
CA MET A 32 14.12 7.35 -0.13
C MET A 32 14.17 6.38 1.06
N SER A 33 14.67 6.80 2.21
CA SER A 33 14.62 5.99 3.43
C SER A 33 13.19 5.72 3.89
N PHE A 34 12.30 6.72 3.87
CA PHE A 34 10.88 6.54 4.19
C PHE A 34 10.16 5.65 3.17
N TRP A 35 10.54 5.72 1.89
CA TRP A 35 10.01 4.85 0.86
C TRP A 35 10.38 3.38 1.14
N SER A 36 11.65 3.11 1.39
CA SER A 36 12.13 1.77 1.74
C SER A 36 11.52 1.24 3.05
N LEU A 37 11.32 2.12 4.03
CA LEU A 37 10.61 1.78 5.26
C LEU A 37 9.15 1.41 4.98
N SER A 38 8.46 2.14 4.10
CA SER A 38 7.08 1.87 3.71
C SER A 38 6.95 0.49 3.05
N VAL A 39 7.91 0.13 2.18
CA VAL A 39 7.97 -1.21 1.57
C VAL A 39 8.20 -2.30 2.63
N THR A 40 9.08 -2.04 3.59
CA THR A 40 9.36 -2.98 4.70
C THR A 40 8.13 -3.20 5.57
N ILE A 41 7.41 -2.13 5.92
CA ILE A 41 6.15 -2.18 6.67
C ILE A 41 5.09 -2.96 5.88
N GLY A 42 4.99 -2.75 4.57
CA GLY A 42 4.09 -3.51 3.70
C GLY A 42 4.36 -5.02 3.74
N ASN A 43 5.63 -5.42 3.67
CA ASN A 43 6.02 -6.84 3.80
C ASN A 43 5.72 -7.40 5.19
N LEU A 44 5.92 -6.60 6.25
CA LEU A 44 5.58 -7.00 7.62
C LEU A 44 4.09 -7.29 7.77
N TRP A 45 3.24 -6.45 7.16
CA TRP A 45 1.80 -6.67 7.12
C TRP A 45 1.42 -7.99 6.44
N VAL A 46 2.09 -8.34 5.34
CA VAL A 46 1.87 -9.62 4.64
C VAL A 46 2.24 -10.82 5.51
N LEU A 47 3.33 -10.70 6.27
CA LEU A 47 3.75 -11.74 7.20
C LEU A 47 2.75 -11.89 8.35
N LEU A 48 2.30 -10.77 8.91
CA LEU A 48 1.34 -10.76 10.01
C LEU A 48 0.00 -11.37 9.59
N SER A 49 -0.53 -11.01 8.42
CA SER A 49 -1.78 -11.59 7.92
C SER A 49 -1.67 -13.10 7.67
N ASN A 50 -0.51 -13.57 7.19
CA ASN A 50 -0.23 -15.00 7.03
C ASN A 50 -0.19 -15.75 8.37
N VAL A 51 0.32 -15.14 9.43
CA VAL A 51 0.30 -15.73 10.78
C VAL A 51 -1.11 -15.70 11.35
N SER A 52 -1.83 -14.59 11.19
CA SER A 52 -3.20 -14.42 11.69
C SER A 52 -4.16 -15.46 11.10
N ILE A 53 -4.03 -15.80 9.81
CA ILE A 53 -4.94 -16.77 9.18
C ILE A 53 -4.69 -18.22 9.63
N LYS A 54 -3.47 -18.53 10.10
CA LYS A 54 -3.13 -19.83 10.68
C LYS A 54 -3.67 -20.02 12.11
N SER A 55 -4.31 -19.00 12.68
CA SER A 55 -4.95 -19.13 14.00
C SER A 55 -6.19 -20.02 13.93
N PRO A 56 -6.48 -20.84 14.96
CA PRO A 56 -7.61 -21.76 14.97
C PRO A 56 -8.97 -21.04 14.83
N ALA A 57 -9.07 -19.78 15.28
CA ALA A 57 -10.23 -18.93 15.09
C ALA A 57 -10.47 -18.59 13.61
N ALA A 58 -9.42 -18.20 12.87
CA ALA A 58 -9.51 -17.89 11.45
C ALA A 58 -9.82 -19.14 10.61
N LEU A 59 -9.20 -20.29 10.94
CA LEU A 59 -9.48 -21.56 10.27
C LEU A 59 -10.95 -21.99 10.40
N SER A 60 -11.56 -21.76 11.56
CA SER A 60 -12.98 -22.06 11.79
C SER A 60 -13.92 -21.18 10.95
N ALA A 61 -13.59 -19.90 10.80
CA ALA A 61 -14.34 -18.97 9.95
C ALA A 61 -14.26 -19.37 8.46
N ILE A 62 -13.09 -19.80 8.00
CA ILE A 62 -12.84 -20.27 6.62
C ILE A 62 -13.60 -21.56 6.33
N LYS A 63 -13.61 -22.52 7.28
CA LYS A 63 -14.41 -23.75 7.15
C LYS A 63 -15.91 -23.50 6.99
N SER A 64 -16.46 -22.48 7.64
CA SER A 64 -17.88 -22.12 7.48
C SER A 64 -18.19 -21.47 6.14
N SER A 65 -17.19 -20.84 5.50
CA SER A 65 -17.36 -20.03 4.30
C SER A 65 -17.20 -20.85 3.00
N GLY A 66 -16.65 -22.07 3.07
CA GLY A 66 -16.46 -22.96 1.92
C GLY A 66 -15.36 -22.53 0.93
N TYR A 67 -14.65 -21.44 1.19
CA TYR A 67 -13.55 -20.94 0.37
C TYR A 67 -12.19 -21.46 0.85
N SER A 68 -11.22 -21.57 -0.06
CA SER A 68 -9.82 -21.89 0.28
C SER A 68 -9.17 -20.78 1.11
N GLU A 69 -8.24 -21.13 1.99
CA GLU A 69 -7.43 -20.20 2.81
C GLU A 69 -6.79 -19.10 1.96
N THR A 70 -6.29 -19.45 0.78
CA THR A 70 -5.69 -18.51 -0.18
C THR A 70 -6.70 -17.53 -0.75
N ALA A 71 -7.93 -17.97 -1.05
CA ALA A 71 -8.98 -17.10 -1.58
C ALA A 71 -9.41 -16.06 -0.54
N CYS A 72 -9.54 -16.46 0.73
CA CYS A 72 -9.87 -15.56 1.82
C CYS A 72 -8.79 -14.47 2.01
N LEU A 73 -7.50 -14.84 1.92
CA LEU A 73 -6.41 -13.87 1.93
C LEU A 73 -6.47 -12.90 0.75
N MET A 74 -6.73 -13.39 -0.46
CA MET A 74 -6.79 -12.54 -1.66
C MET A 74 -7.90 -11.49 -1.55
N PHE A 75 -9.09 -11.87 -1.06
CA PHE A 75 -10.18 -10.91 -0.82
C PHE A 75 -9.87 -9.93 0.30
N PHE A 76 -9.22 -10.38 1.38
CA PHE A 76 -8.77 -9.51 2.46
C PHE A 76 -7.78 -8.46 1.97
N PHE A 77 -6.76 -8.86 1.19
CA PHE A 77 -5.80 -7.93 0.60
C PHE A 77 -6.44 -7.00 -0.42
N ALA A 78 -7.34 -7.50 -1.25
CA ALA A 78 -8.08 -6.68 -2.21
C ALA A 78 -8.92 -5.61 -1.49
N GLY A 79 -9.64 -5.98 -0.44
CA GLY A 79 -10.40 -5.06 0.41
C GLY A 79 -9.50 -4.04 1.11
N PHE A 80 -8.38 -4.48 1.68
CA PHE A 80 -7.39 -3.61 2.30
C PHE A 80 -6.81 -2.59 1.31
N ALA A 81 -6.46 -3.02 0.10
CA ALA A 81 -5.98 -2.14 -0.96
C ALA A 81 -7.06 -1.12 -1.38
N LEU A 82 -8.32 -1.52 -1.45
CA LEU A 82 -9.44 -0.63 -1.76
C LEU A 82 -9.65 0.43 -0.69
N VAL A 83 -9.59 0.05 0.58
CA VAL A 83 -9.70 0.99 1.72
C VAL A 83 -8.50 1.94 1.72
N ALA A 84 -7.28 1.43 1.52
CA ALA A 84 -6.08 2.26 1.42
C ALA A 84 -6.19 3.27 0.27
N ALA A 85 -6.67 2.84 -0.91
CA ALA A 85 -6.89 3.71 -2.05
C ALA A 85 -7.97 4.78 -1.77
N ALA A 86 -9.06 4.42 -1.10
CA ALA A 86 -10.11 5.37 -0.71
C ALA A 86 -9.60 6.41 0.29
N LEU A 87 -8.85 5.97 1.33
CA LEU A 87 -8.21 6.86 2.29
C LEU A 87 -7.22 7.79 1.60
N PHE A 88 -6.38 7.25 0.70
CA PHE A 88 -5.44 8.05 -0.07
C PHE A 88 -6.16 9.09 -0.94
N ALA A 89 -7.25 8.73 -1.61
CA ALA A 89 -8.06 9.66 -2.40
C ALA A 89 -8.69 10.77 -1.53
N LEU A 90 -9.13 10.44 -0.31
CA LEU A 90 -9.67 11.44 0.63
C LEU A 90 -8.59 12.41 1.13
N VAL A 91 -7.40 11.89 1.46
CA VAL A 91 -6.25 12.72 1.88
C VAL A 91 -5.75 13.58 0.72
N ALA A 92 -5.65 13.03 -0.49
CA ALA A 92 -5.23 13.74 -1.69
C ALA A 92 -6.16 14.92 -2.02
N ARG A 93 -7.47 14.77 -1.78
CA ARG A 93 -8.44 15.89 -1.95
C ARG A 93 -8.19 17.07 -1.01
N ARG A 94 -7.51 16.85 0.12
CA ARG A 94 -7.20 17.88 1.12
C ARG A 94 -5.75 18.39 1.01
N TYR A 95 -4.93 17.83 0.12
CA TYR A 95 -3.50 18.16 0.04
C TYR A 95 -3.26 19.33 -0.92
N PRO A 96 -2.80 20.51 -0.43
CA PRO A 96 -2.44 21.63 -1.30
C PRO A 96 -1.11 21.32 -2.01
N MET A 97 -1.09 21.46 -3.34
CA MET A 97 0.12 21.29 -4.15
C MET A 97 1.09 22.46 -3.89
N LEU A 98 2.25 22.20 -3.30
CA LEU A 98 3.32 23.18 -3.08
C LEU A 98 4.46 22.93 -4.09
N ASN A 99 4.43 23.64 -5.21
CA ASN A 99 5.47 23.56 -6.24
C ASN A 99 6.77 24.21 -5.74
N ASN A 100 7.78 23.40 -5.41
CA ASN A 100 9.09 23.91 -4.99
C ASN A 100 10.14 23.93 -6.11
N TYR A 101 9.71 23.90 -7.39
CA TYR A 101 10.60 23.82 -8.56
C TYR A 101 11.33 25.15 -8.89
N ARG A 102 11.06 26.24 -8.15
CA ARG A 102 11.72 27.54 -8.34
C ARG A 102 11.95 28.22 -7.01
N ASN A 103 13.14 28.01 -6.45
CA ASN A 103 14.05 29.05 -5.94
C ASN A 103 15.45 28.45 -5.86
#